data_AF-A0A9N9F9F7-F1
#
_entry.id   AF-A0A9N9F9F7-F1
#
_cell.length_a   1.000
_cell.length_b   1.000
_cell.length_c   1.000
_cell.angle_alpha   90.00
_cell.angle_beta   90.00
_cell.angle_gamma   90.00
#
_symmetry.space_group_name_H-M   'P 1'
#
loop_
_entity.id
_entity.type
_entity.pdbx_description
1 polymer ?
#
loop_
_entity_poly.entity_id
_entity_poly.type
_entity_poly.pdbx_seq_one_letter_code
_entity_poly.pdbx_strand_id
1 'polypeptide(L)'
;KHEQRAYRELITEPVIFTPDYNQVINHSALPAVKDELSITLNINVLSHGPDDLGWHMVFYKGRTEASRTPALWLKPSDSTPCLRLSITDNFTIGIDMDGYGLLLNRWYHIAYTLSDSEKRIYFYIDGKWVGSFSLKNPQIESIIFNDGPLYIGDHLGWNGITGKISNFRYYNFRLSHKEVLMDYSGKDPTKLIDDKCPNKFFDGLGIGFFFSMIALLVSCQKQEKRAYRELITEPVKINYDDRRVISHSVLPVVKDELSITLKIKLSNLCSDDFCRVFYKGDDETPKLLLKSSNSTLCPRLSITDNSNTGIDIDGYDGKWVGSFSLKNIQSQSIRFNDGPLYIGYNPKGWPGITGDIREVLMDYLVRFLLIDIHTFASNHLSSRTITVFREFS
;
A
#
# COMPACT_ATOMS: atom_id res chain seq x y z
N LYS A 1 14.05 -23.49 -0.67
CA LYS A 1 14.36 -23.10 0.73
C LYS A 1 13.83 -21.68 0.91
N HIS A 2 12.79 -21.46 1.72
CA HIS A 2 12.43 -20.11 2.13
C HIS A 2 13.61 -19.54 2.93
N GLU A 3 14.10 -18.36 2.56
CA GLU A 3 15.11 -17.67 3.36
C GLU A 3 14.50 -17.29 4.71
N GLN A 4 15.31 -17.40 5.76
CA GLN A 4 14.89 -17.10 7.11
C GLN A 4 14.74 -15.58 7.27
N ARG A 5 13.60 -15.13 7.80
CA ARG A 5 13.38 -13.75 8.22
C ARG A 5 14.45 -13.37 9.25
N ALA A 6 15.29 -12.41 8.91
CA ALA A 6 16.42 -11.96 9.71
C ALA A 6 16.51 -10.44 9.71
N TYR A 7 17.07 -9.90 10.77
CA TYR A 7 17.34 -8.47 10.87
C TYR A 7 18.67 -8.22 11.58
N ARG A 8 19.18 -7.00 11.41
CA ARG A 8 20.36 -6.51 12.12
C ARG A 8 20.09 -5.11 12.64
N GLU A 9 20.36 -4.91 13.92
CA GLU A 9 20.46 -3.58 14.50
C GLU A 9 21.87 -3.02 14.24
N LEU A 10 21.93 -1.88 13.57
CA LEU A 10 23.15 -1.22 13.11
C LEU A 10 23.55 -0.06 14.03
N ILE A 11 22.56 0.61 14.61
CA ILE A 11 22.74 1.66 15.62
C ILE A 11 21.77 1.36 16.76
N THR A 12 22.30 1.15 17.97
CA THR A 12 21.50 0.95 19.18
C THR A 12 21.29 2.30 19.88
N GLU A 13 22.37 2.87 20.41
CA GLU A 13 22.35 4.14 21.13
C GLU A 13 22.31 5.36 20.19
N PRO A 14 21.79 6.51 20.63
CA PRO A 14 21.78 7.73 19.83
C PRO A 14 23.18 8.17 19.38
N VAL A 15 23.36 8.25 18.06
CA VAL A 15 24.54 8.82 17.40
C VAL A 15 24.17 10.18 16.82
N ILE A 16 25.04 11.19 17.01
CA ILE A 16 24.89 12.51 16.40
C ILE A 16 25.47 12.46 14.99
N PHE A 17 24.68 12.90 14.01
CA PHE A 17 25.08 13.08 12.62
C PHE A 17 25.19 14.57 12.31
N THR A 18 26.23 14.91 11.55
CA THR A 18 26.47 16.22 10.94
C THR A 18 26.44 16.08 9.42
N PRO A 19 26.33 17.18 8.65
CA PRO A 19 26.24 17.10 7.19
C PRO A 19 27.37 16.33 6.51
N ASP A 20 28.57 16.32 7.10
CA ASP A 20 29.74 15.64 6.55
C ASP A 20 30.08 14.30 7.25
N TYR A 21 29.25 13.84 8.18
CA TYR A 21 29.49 12.59 8.91
C TYR A 21 28.59 11.48 8.39
N ASN A 22 29.21 10.33 8.06
CA ASN A 22 28.48 9.12 7.69
C ASN A 22 28.94 7.89 8.46
N GLN A 23 28.05 6.89 8.49
CA GLN A 23 28.40 5.52 8.78
C GLN A 23 28.14 4.66 7.55
N VAL A 24 29.13 3.84 7.19
CA VAL A 24 29.09 2.98 6.00
C VAL A 24 29.09 1.52 6.43
N ILE A 25 28.04 0.79 6.05
CA ILE A 25 27.88 -0.63 6.32
C ILE A 25 28.04 -1.40 5.01
N ASN A 26 29.06 -2.27 4.95
CA ASN A 26 29.30 -3.13 3.80
C ASN A 26 28.11 -4.07 3.54
N HIS A 27 27.82 -4.34 2.27
CA HIS A 27 26.70 -5.20 1.89
C HIS A 27 26.75 -6.59 2.55
N SER A 28 27.94 -7.20 2.61
CA SER A 28 28.16 -8.52 3.24
C SER A 28 27.84 -8.55 4.73
N ALA A 29 27.72 -7.39 5.39
CA ALA A 29 27.35 -7.27 6.79
C ALA A 29 25.82 -7.21 6.99
N LEU A 30 25.04 -7.04 5.93
CA LEU A 30 23.59 -6.94 5.99
C LEU A 30 22.94 -8.30 5.73
N PRO A 31 21.77 -8.58 6.34
CA PRO A 31 20.91 -9.69 5.94
C PRO A 31 20.66 -9.66 4.43
N ALA A 32 20.76 -10.82 3.76
CA ALA A 32 20.53 -10.95 2.32
C ALA A 32 19.07 -10.68 1.98
N VAL A 33 18.83 -9.80 1.00
CA VAL A 33 17.52 -9.36 0.55
C VAL A 33 17.25 -9.93 -0.84
N LYS A 34 16.05 -10.50 -1.01
CA LYS A 34 15.61 -11.04 -2.30
C LYS A 34 14.61 -10.12 -2.99
N ASP A 35 13.43 -9.95 -2.40
CA ASP A 35 12.29 -9.25 -2.98
C ASP A 35 11.59 -8.30 -1.97
N GLU A 36 11.99 -8.33 -0.70
CA GLU A 36 11.39 -7.51 0.35
C GLU A 36 12.41 -6.98 1.35
N LEU A 37 12.13 -5.80 1.90
CA LEU A 37 13.03 -5.10 2.79
C LEU A 37 12.27 -4.19 3.76
N SER A 38 12.80 -4.05 4.97
CA SER A 38 12.41 -2.93 5.84
C SER A 38 13.61 -2.27 6.49
N ILE A 39 13.49 -0.96 6.73
CA ILE A 39 14.37 -0.21 7.60
C ILE A 39 13.51 0.50 8.64
N THR A 40 13.85 0.34 9.92
CA THR A 40 13.26 1.15 10.99
C THR A 40 14.36 1.91 11.72
N LEU A 41 14.04 3.11 12.20
CA LEU A 41 14.97 3.93 12.96
C LEU A 41 14.21 4.96 13.80
N ASN A 42 14.85 5.43 14.86
CA ASN A 42 14.44 6.64 15.55
C ASN A 42 15.29 7.81 15.06
N ILE A 43 14.67 8.93 14.75
CA ILE A 43 15.35 10.16 14.28
C ILE A 43 14.92 11.36 15.11
N ASN A 44 15.88 12.25 15.40
CA ASN A 44 15.65 13.57 15.98
C ASN A 44 16.41 14.61 15.16
N VAL A 45 15.69 15.45 14.42
CA VAL A 45 16.30 16.48 13.57
C VAL A 45 16.66 17.67 14.45
N LEU A 46 17.91 18.13 14.42
CA LEU A 46 18.37 19.25 15.26
C LEU A 46 18.32 20.58 14.51
N SER A 47 18.52 20.55 13.19
CA SER A 47 18.31 21.69 12.32
C SER A 47 17.77 21.25 10.96
N HIS A 48 16.90 22.06 10.40
CA HIS A 48 16.66 22.09 8.97
C HIS A 48 17.96 22.52 8.29
N GLY A 49 18.31 21.91 7.17
CA GLY A 49 19.43 22.44 6.41
C GLY A 49 18.98 23.59 5.52
N PRO A 50 19.92 24.42 5.07
CA PRO A 50 19.60 25.58 4.27
C PRO A 50 19.10 25.15 2.88
N ASP A 51 18.16 25.92 2.33
CA ASP A 51 17.48 25.59 1.07
C ASP A 51 18.42 25.44 -0.14
N ASP A 52 19.59 26.07 -0.09
CA ASP A 52 20.62 26.05 -1.12
C ASP A 52 21.51 24.79 -1.11
N LEU A 53 21.53 24.03 0.00
CA LEU A 53 22.28 22.78 0.13
C LEU A 53 21.50 21.54 -0.33
N GLY A 54 20.25 21.71 -0.78
CA GLY A 54 19.42 20.65 -1.32
C GLY A 54 18.88 19.68 -0.27
N TRP A 55 18.50 18.48 -0.70
CA TRP A 55 17.91 17.44 0.16
C TRP A 55 18.97 16.81 1.07
N HIS A 56 18.62 16.56 2.33
CA HIS A 56 19.50 15.95 3.32
C HIS A 56 19.26 14.46 3.42
N MET A 57 20.32 13.67 3.28
CA MET A 57 20.21 12.22 3.32
C MET A 57 20.12 11.69 4.76
N VAL A 58 19.18 10.77 4.99
CA VAL A 58 19.10 9.99 6.25
C VAL A 58 19.84 8.67 6.05
N PHE A 59 19.46 7.93 5.01
CA PHE A 59 20.16 6.72 4.59
C PHE A 59 20.04 6.49 3.08
N TYR A 60 21.00 5.74 2.53
CA TYR A 60 21.06 5.38 1.13
C TYR A 60 21.78 4.05 0.95
N LYS A 61 21.22 3.14 0.17
CA LYS A 61 21.90 1.90 -0.19
C LYS A 61 22.18 1.82 -1.68
N GLY A 62 23.46 1.77 -2.01
CA GLY A 62 23.98 1.56 -3.37
C GLY A 62 25.32 2.24 -3.62
N ARG A 63 25.96 1.94 -4.76
CA ARG A 63 27.33 2.38 -5.08
C ARG A 63 27.39 3.62 -5.94
N THR A 64 26.33 3.88 -6.68
CA THR A 64 26.24 4.93 -7.70
C THR A 64 24.89 5.60 -7.54
N GLU A 65 24.73 6.82 -8.04
CA GLU A 65 23.43 7.51 -8.04
C GLU A 65 22.32 6.74 -8.76
N ALA A 66 22.70 5.85 -9.67
CA ALA A 66 21.83 4.97 -10.45
C ALA A 66 21.38 3.72 -9.69
N SER A 67 21.89 3.48 -8.47
CA SER A 67 21.50 2.37 -7.60
C SER A 67 21.16 2.92 -6.20
N ARG A 68 19.87 3.10 -5.89
CA ARG A 68 19.43 3.72 -4.63
C ARG A 68 18.25 2.99 -3.99
N THR A 69 18.42 1.74 -3.58
CA THR A 69 17.34 0.98 -2.94
C THR A 69 17.79 0.35 -1.62
N PRO A 70 17.23 0.77 -0.47
CA PRO A 70 16.29 1.89 -0.28
C PRO A 70 17.05 3.20 -0.07
N ALA A 71 16.33 4.33 -0.16
CA ALA A 71 16.88 5.61 0.27
C ALA A 71 15.80 6.55 0.82
N LEU A 72 16.19 7.33 1.83
CA LEU A 72 15.35 8.31 2.51
C LEU A 72 16.13 9.63 2.64
N TRP A 73 15.53 10.70 2.14
CA TRP A 73 15.99 12.08 2.34
C TRP A 73 14.96 12.87 3.12
N LEU A 74 15.37 14.06 3.56
CA LEU A 74 14.53 15.10 4.13
C LEU A 74 14.65 16.35 3.24
N LYS A 75 13.53 17.04 2.97
CA LYS A 75 13.56 18.36 2.34
C LYS A 75 14.32 19.36 3.23
N PRO A 76 15.05 20.32 2.64
CA PRO A 76 15.83 21.28 3.43
C PRO A 76 14.94 22.13 4.35
N SER A 77 13.89 22.75 3.81
CA SER A 77 13.07 23.75 4.50
C SER A 77 12.32 23.27 5.75
N ASP A 78 11.77 22.06 5.71
CA ASP A 78 10.83 21.56 6.74
C ASP A 78 11.11 20.11 7.17
N SER A 79 12.18 19.51 6.66
CA SER A 79 12.51 18.12 6.90
C SER A 79 11.39 17.14 6.54
N THR A 80 10.61 17.44 5.50
CA THR A 80 9.63 16.51 4.92
C THR A 80 10.33 15.26 4.39
N PRO A 81 9.92 14.04 4.79
CA PRO A 81 10.46 12.79 4.28
C PRO A 81 10.24 12.61 2.77
N CYS A 82 11.33 12.26 2.06
CA CYS A 82 11.37 11.97 0.64
C CYS A 82 11.88 10.54 0.43
N LEU A 83 10.99 9.61 0.12
CA LEU A 83 11.33 8.22 -0.09
C LEU A 83 11.73 8.03 -1.55
N ARG A 84 12.84 7.33 -1.82
CA ARG A 84 13.16 6.86 -3.18
C ARG A 84 13.60 5.41 -3.23
N LEU A 85 13.50 4.83 -4.42
CA LEU A 85 14.08 3.56 -4.81
C LEU A 85 14.43 3.56 -6.32
N SER A 86 15.18 2.54 -6.74
CA SER A 86 15.45 2.26 -8.15
C SER A 86 14.60 1.09 -8.68
N ILE A 87 14.14 1.20 -9.92
CA ILE A 87 13.47 0.16 -10.71
C ILE A 87 14.20 -0.09 -12.03
N THR A 88 13.83 -1.16 -12.75
CA THR A 88 14.41 -1.64 -14.01
C THR A 88 14.93 -0.53 -14.94
N ASP A 89 14.14 0.54 -15.17
CA ASP A 89 14.48 1.63 -16.11
C ASP A 89 14.47 3.04 -15.50
N ASN A 90 14.38 3.16 -14.18
CA ASN A 90 14.38 4.45 -13.50
C ASN A 90 15.01 4.34 -12.12
N PHE A 91 16.10 5.08 -11.91
CA PHE A 91 16.84 5.00 -10.66
C PHE A 91 16.26 5.88 -9.55
N THR A 92 15.30 6.77 -9.80
CA THR A 92 14.81 7.76 -8.83
C THR A 92 13.29 7.89 -8.83
N ILE A 93 12.60 6.84 -8.42
CA ILE A 93 11.15 6.87 -8.20
C ILE A 93 10.81 6.88 -6.71
N GLY A 94 9.63 7.38 -6.35
CA GLY A 94 9.14 7.37 -4.98
C GLY A 94 8.14 8.49 -4.71
N ILE A 95 8.06 8.91 -3.44
CA ILE A 95 7.06 9.88 -2.96
C ILE A 95 7.68 10.88 -2.00
N ASP A 96 7.20 12.12 -2.08
CA ASP A 96 7.42 13.16 -1.08
C ASP A 96 6.23 13.18 -0.13
N MET A 97 6.51 13.12 1.17
CA MET A 97 5.50 13.06 2.21
C MET A 97 5.04 14.46 2.61
N ASP A 98 4.60 15.26 1.64
CA ASP A 98 4.20 16.65 1.85
C ASP A 98 3.18 16.77 3.00
N GLY A 99 3.44 17.69 3.93
CA GLY A 99 2.65 17.85 5.16
C GLY A 99 3.12 17.00 6.35
N TYR A 100 4.14 16.14 6.17
CA TYR A 100 4.75 15.35 7.24
C TYR A 100 6.17 15.82 7.61
N GLY A 101 6.45 17.11 7.46
CA GLY A 101 7.69 17.74 7.94
C GLY A 101 8.01 17.38 9.38
N LEU A 102 9.23 16.90 9.63
CA LEU A 102 9.66 16.51 10.97
C LEU A 102 10.02 17.76 11.79
N LEU A 103 9.43 17.90 12.98
CA LEU A 103 9.73 19.02 13.86
C LEU A 103 11.12 18.86 14.49
N LEU A 104 11.80 19.99 14.67
CA LEU A 104 13.11 20.03 15.31
C LEU A 104 13.04 19.58 16.77
N ASN A 105 14.12 18.95 17.24
CA ASN A 105 14.33 18.51 18.61
C ASN A 105 13.30 17.48 19.12
N ARG A 106 12.56 16.83 18.23
CA ARG A 106 11.60 15.77 18.55
C ARG A 106 12.05 14.43 18.00
N TRP A 107 11.92 13.39 18.82
CA TRP A 107 12.10 12.02 18.37
C TRP A 107 10.88 11.54 17.60
N TYR A 108 11.14 10.89 16.46
CA TYR A 108 10.18 10.18 15.65
C TYR A 108 10.67 8.76 15.40
N HIS A 109 9.76 7.79 15.49
CA HIS A 109 10.01 6.47 14.93
C HIS A 109 9.62 6.49 13.44
N ILE A 110 10.51 5.99 12.59
CA ILE A 110 10.31 5.89 11.16
C ILE A 110 10.39 4.42 10.75
N ALA A 111 9.44 3.96 9.93
CA ALA A 111 9.55 2.70 9.22
C ALA A 111 9.36 2.89 7.71
N TYR A 112 10.37 2.46 6.95
CA TYR A 112 10.35 2.31 5.50
C TYR A 112 10.23 0.82 5.20
N THR A 113 9.16 0.40 4.55
CA THR A 113 8.95 -1.02 4.22
C THR A 113 8.68 -1.15 2.73
N LEU A 114 9.21 -2.19 2.11
CA LEU A 114 9.29 -2.34 0.66
C LEU A 114 9.05 -3.78 0.27
N SER A 115 8.22 -3.99 -0.75
CA SER A 115 7.97 -5.31 -1.32
C SER A 115 7.87 -5.21 -2.83
N ASP A 116 8.67 -6.01 -3.52
CA ASP A 116 8.62 -6.14 -4.98
C ASP A 116 7.48 -7.04 -5.43
N SER A 117 7.06 -8.01 -4.63
CA SER A 117 5.84 -8.80 -4.95
C SER A 117 4.59 -7.92 -4.90
N GLU A 118 4.50 -7.00 -3.93
CA GLU A 118 3.44 -5.99 -3.88
C GLU A 118 3.73 -4.73 -4.71
N LYS A 119 4.95 -4.62 -5.27
CA LYS A 119 5.43 -3.50 -6.08
C LYS A 119 5.18 -2.14 -5.40
N ARG A 120 5.44 -2.06 -4.09
CA ARG A 120 5.02 -0.93 -3.26
C ARG A 120 5.98 -0.64 -2.09
N ILE A 121 6.08 0.64 -1.77
CA ILE A 121 6.67 1.17 -0.54
C ILE A 121 5.56 1.58 0.43
N TYR A 122 5.72 1.30 1.72
CA TYR A 122 4.93 1.90 2.79
C TYR A 122 5.81 2.69 3.74
N PHE A 123 5.28 3.82 4.20
CA PHE A 123 5.94 4.69 5.16
C PHE A 123 5.11 4.86 6.43
N TYR A 124 5.79 4.81 7.57
CA TYR A 124 5.19 4.97 8.87
C TYR A 124 5.96 5.98 9.71
N ILE A 125 5.22 6.78 10.48
CA ILE A 125 5.75 7.70 11.50
C ILE A 125 5.05 7.37 12.82
N ASP A 126 5.82 7.13 13.88
CA ASP A 126 5.32 6.77 15.22
C ASP A 126 4.32 5.60 15.18
N GLY A 127 4.67 4.56 14.40
CA GLY A 127 3.84 3.37 14.18
C GLY A 127 2.60 3.57 13.30
N LYS A 128 2.25 4.81 12.95
CA LYS A 128 1.08 5.13 12.10
C LYS A 128 1.47 5.11 10.63
N TRP A 129 0.63 4.51 9.80
CA TRP A 129 0.81 4.56 8.35
C TRP A 129 0.52 5.98 7.86
N VAL A 130 1.48 6.58 7.16
CA VAL A 130 1.37 7.97 6.69
C VAL A 130 1.39 8.09 5.16
N GLY A 131 1.65 6.99 4.44
CA GLY A 131 1.58 6.98 2.98
C GLY A 131 2.21 5.76 2.34
N SER A 132 2.01 5.64 1.03
CA SER A 132 2.58 4.57 0.22
C SER A 132 2.85 5.04 -1.20
N PHE A 133 3.81 4.41 -1.86
CA PHE A 133 4.08 4.60 -3.29
C PHE A 133 4.03 3.26 -4.00
N SER A 134 3.29 3.17 -5.10
CA SER A 134 3.13 1.94 -5.89
C SER A 134 3.71 2.13 -7.29
N LEU A 135 4.31 1.09 -7.85
CA LEU A 135 4.82 1.11 -9.22
C LEU A 135 3.67 1.23 -10.22
N LYS A 136 3.85 1.99 -11.30
CA LYS A 136 2.77 2.30 -12.23
C LYS A 136 2.54 1.14 -13.20
N ASN A 137 3.62 0.53 -13.68
CA ASN A 137 3.63 -0.46 -14.76
C ASN A 137 4.26 -1.77 -14.27
N PRO A 138 3.58 -2.47 -13.37
CA PRO A 138 4.22 -3.51 -12.58
C PRO A 138 4.46 -4.84 -13.29
N GLN A 139 3.97 -4.98 -14.53
CA GLN A 139 4.31 -6.10 -15.41
C GLN A 139 5.76 -6.05 -15.88
N ILE A 140 6.32 -4.85 -15.99
CA ILE A 140 7.64 -4.62 -16.59
C ILE A 140 8.59 -3.93 -15.60
N GLU A 141 8.04 -3.19 -14.64
CA GLU A 141 8.81 -2.55 -13.59
C GLU A 141 9.04 -3.53 -12.43
N SER A 142 10.30 -3.67 -12.02
CA SER A 142 10.68 -4.39 -10.80
C SER A 142 11.61 -3.53 -9.97
N ILE A 143 11.48 -3.64 -8.65
CA ILE A 143 12.33 -2.96 -7.67
C ILE A 143 13.71 -3.60 -7.71
N ILE A 144 14.74 -2.76 -7.86
CA ILE A 144 16.12 -3.22 -7.89
C ILE A 144 16.68 -3.21 -6.48
N PHE A 145 16.84 -4.39 -5.88
CA PHE A 145 17.65 -4.57 -4.66
C PHE A 145 19.13 -4.71 -5.05
N ASN A 146 19.97 -3.81 -4.54
CA ASN A 146 21.38 -3.75 -4.95
C ASN A 146 22.34 -4.35 -3.92
N ASP A 147 23.54 -4.69 -4.39
CA ASP A 147 24.64 -5.25 -3.61
C ASP A 147 25.60 -4.17 -3.07
N GLY A 148 25.21 -2.90 -3.13
CA GLY A 148 26.01 -1.78 -2.66
C GLY A 148 25.98 -1.62 -1.14
N PRO A 149 26.93 -0.87 -0.57
CA PRO A 149 26.93 -0.54 0.85
C PRO A 149 25.72 0.32 1.24
N LEU A 150 25.38 0.29 2.53
CA LEU A 150 24.37 1.16 3.15
C LEU A 150 25.10 2.32 3.85
N TYR A 151 24.75 3.53 3.48
CA TYR A 151 25.19 4.77 4.08
C TYR A 151 24.08 5.31 4.99
N ILE A 152 24.47 5.84 6.14
CA ILE A 152 23.61 6.55 7.09
C ILE A 152 24.28 7.91 7.33
N GLY A 153 23.57 9.03 7.11
CA GLY A 153 24.17 10.38 7.13
C GLY A 153 24.49 10.89 5.72
N ASP A 154 25.76 10.89 5.31
CA ASP A 154 26.30 11.46 4.05
C ASP A 154 26.76 10.42 2.99
N HIS A 155 26.61 10.72 1.69
CA HIS A 155 27.10 9.88 0.57
C HIS A 155 27.12 10.59 -0.80
N LEU A 156 28.15 10.32 -1.62
CA LEU A 156 28.26 10.72 -3.05
C LEU A 156 27.92 12.18 -3.36
N GLY A 157 28.34 13.12 -2.50
CA GLY A 157 28.10 14.55 -2.72
C GLY A 157 26.72 15.04 -2.28
N TRP A 158 25.96 14.23 -1.54
CA TRP A 158 24.71 14.61 -0.88
C TRP A 158 24.92 14.77 0.62
N ASN A 159 24.75 15.99 1.11
CA ASN A 159 24.88 16.30 2.53
C ASN A 159 23.96 15.43 3.40
N GLY A 160 24.49 14.98 4.53
CA GLY A 160 23.70 14.30 5.54
C GLY A 160 22.81 15.24 6.36
N ILE A 161 21.95 14.64 7.18
CA ILE A 161 21.18 15.37 8.18
C ILE A 161 22.08 15.97 9.28
N THR A 162 21.61 17.05 9.90
CA THR A 162 22.08 17.47 11.22
C THR A 162 21.07 16.98 12.26
N GLY A 163 21.41 15.90 12.96
CA GLY A 163 20.41 15.20 13.78
C GLY A 163 20.99 14.10 14.66
N LYS A 164 20.10 13.35 15.30
CA LYS A 164 20.43 12.13 16.04
C LYS A 164 19.67 10.96 15.44
N ILE A 165 20.33 9.82 15.30
CA ILE A 165 19.71 8.55 14.91
C ILE A 165 19.98 7.51 15.98
N SER A 166 18.97 6.73 16.35
CA SER A 166 19.08 5.56 17.23
C SER A 166 18.22 4.41 16.70
N ASN A 167 18.40 3.21 17.25
CA ASN A 167 17.60 2.03 16.91
C ASN A 167 17.47 1.77 15.40
N PHE A 168 18.55 1.99 14.63
CA PHE A 168 18.54 1.76 13.19
C PHE A 168 18.61 0.25 12.94
N ARG A 169 17.56 -0.32 12.36
CA ARG A 169 17.41 -1.75 12.09
C ARG A 169 17.16 -1.99 10.61
N TYR A 170 17.83 -3.01 10.07
CA TYR A 170 17.70 -3.47 8.69
C TYR A 170 17.15 -4.90 8.66
N TYR A 171 16.04 -5.09 7.96
CA TYR A 171 15.30 -6.35 7.88
C TYR A 171 15.30 -6.87 6.44
N ASN A 172 15.55 -8.16 6.23
CA ASN A 172 15.45 -8.76 4.88
C ASN A 172 14.04 -9.21 4.47
N PHE A 173 13.03 -8.63 5.09
CA PHE A 173 11.64 -8.92 4.81
C PHE A 173 10.82 -7.65 5.03
N ARG A 174 9.61 -7.62 4.47
CA ARG A 174 8.68 -6.52 4.71
C ARG A 174 8.01 -6.67 6.08
N LEU A 175 8.12 -5.64 6.92
CA LEU A 175 7.32 -5.53 8.13
C LEU A 175 5.88 -5.21 7.75
N SER A 176 4.95 -6.03 8.22
CA SER A 176 3.54 -5.69 8.25
C SER A 176 3.29 -4.55 9.23
N HIS A 177 2.14 -3.88 9.14
CA HIS A 177 1.83 -2.81 10.08
C HIS A 177 1.74 -3.27 11.55
N LYS A 178 1.25 -4.49 11.80
CA LYS A 178 1.25 -5.03 13.16
C LYS A 178 2.68 -5.14 13.69
N GLU A 179 3.62 -5.58 12.85
CA GLU A 179 5.03 -5.67 13.19
C GLU A 179 5.70 -4.29 13.33
N VAL A 180 5.33 -3.31 12.49
CA VAL A 180 5.76 -1.91 12.68
C VAL A 180 5.29 -1.35 14.03
N LEU A 181 4.04 -1.62 14.43
CA LEU A 181 3.54 -1.23 15.75
C LEU A 181 4.28 -1.94 16.88
N MET A 182 4.67 -3.21 16.69
CA MET A 182 5.50 -3.93 17.64
C MET A 182 6.87 -3.25 17.79
N ASP A 183 7.57 -2.99 16.69
CA ASP A 183 8.88 -2.31 16.69
C ASP A 183 8.80 -0.91 17.32
N TYR A 184 7.77 -0.11 16.98
CA TYR A 184 7.51 1.19 17.59
C TYR A 184 7.32 1.09 19.12
N SER A 185 6.61 0.06 19.59
CA SER A 185 6.38 -0.18 21.01
C SER A 185 7.59 -0.80 21.75
N GLY A 186 8.72 -1.00 21.06
CA GLY A 186 9.92 -1.66 21.62
C GLY A 186 9.80 -3.18 21.72
N LYS A 187 8.81 -3.79 21.07
CA LYS A 187 8.66 -5.26 20.99
C LYS A 187 9.37 -5.77 19.74
N ASP A 188 9.89 -6.99 19.83
CA ASP A 188 10.54 -7.66 18.71
C ASP A 188 9.51 -8.03 17.62
N PRO A 189 9.63 -7.45 16.40
CA PRO A 189 8.69 -7.70 15.31
C PRO A 189 8.85 -9.07 14.65
N THR A 190 9.90 -9.84 14.96
CA THR A 190 10.10 -11.21 14.45
C THR A 190 9.38 -12.26 15.28
N LYS A 191 8.99 -11.90 16.51
CA LYS A 191 8.17 -12.76 17.37
C LYS A 191 6.73 -12.61 16.91
N LEU A 192 6.31 -13.50 16.02
CA LEU A 192 4.89 -13.71 15.74
C LEU A 192 4.17 -13.84 17.09
N ILE A 193 3.16 -13.00 17.31
CA ILE A 193 2.18 -13.31 18.35
C ILE A 193 1.50 -14.57 17.84
N ASP A 194 1.90 -15.72 18.37
CA ASP A 194 1.16 -16.96 18.22
C ASP A 194 -0.27 -16.64 18.69
N ASP A 195 -1.23 -16.50 17.78
CA ASP A 195 -2.66 -16.36 18.09
C ASP A 195 -3.23 -17.66 18.70
N LYS A 196 -2.37 -18.54 19.24
CA LYS A 196 -2.76 -19.51 20.25
C LYS A 196 -2.93 -18.75 21.55
N CYS A 197 -4.17 -18.47 21.91
CA CYS A 197 -4.56 -18.20 23.28
C CYS A 197 -3.73 -19.10 24.23
N PRO A 198 -2.96 -18.54 25.17
CA PRO A 198 -2.29 -19.36 26.16
C PRO A 198 -3.37 -19.95 27.08
N ASN A 199 -3.85 -21.15 26.75
CA ASN A 199 -4.69 -21.98 27.62
C ASN A 199 -3.90 -22.54 28.82
N LYS A 200 -2.92 -21.79 29.34
CA LYS A 200 -2.13 -22.15 30.53
C LYS A 200 -1.73 -20.88 31.29
N PHE A 201 -2.71 -20.16 31.79
CA PHE A 201 -2.48 -19.18 32.86
C PHE A 201 -3.69 -19.07 33.78
N PHE A 202 -4.13 -20.21 34.32
CA PHE A 202 -5.04 -20.23 35.46
C PHE A 202 -4.57 -21.29 36.46
N ASP A 203 -3.47 -20.98 37.14
CA ASP A 203 -3.20 -21.49 38.47
C ASP A 203 -2.67 -20.32 39.31
N GLY A 204 -3.53 -19.76 40.16
CA GLY A 204 -3.12 -18.89 41.26
C GLY A 204 -3.47 -17.41 41.15
N LEU A 205 -4.31 -16.98 42.09
CA LEU A 205 -4.56 -15.63 42.61
C LEU A 205 -5.61 -14.73 41.92
N GLY A 206 -6.70 -14.47 42.68
CA GLY A 206 -7.27 -13.12 42.82
C GLY A 206 -8.58 -12.83 42.08
N ILE A 207 -9.71 -13.37 42.56
CA ILE A 207 -11.07 -13.24 41.99
C ILE A 207 -11.66 -11.80 42.01
N GLY A 208 -10.97 -10.80 42.56
CA GLY A 208 -11.51 -9.43 42.72
C GLY A 208 -11.32 -8.46 41.54
N PHE A 209 -10.31 -8.67 40.68
CA PHE A 209 -9.95 -7.72 39.61
C PHE A 209 -10.47 -8.10 38.20
N PHE A 210 -11.12 -9.26 38.08
CA PHE A 210 -11.42 -9.86 36.77
C PHE A 210 -12.64 -9.26 36.04
N PHE A 211 -13.63 -8.69 36.73
CA PHE A 211 -14.83 -8.20 36.01
C PHE A 211 -14.62 -6.88 35.27
N SER A 212 -13.74 -6.01 35.74
CA SER A 212 -13.38 -4.75 35.04
C SER A 212 -12.58 -5.02 33.76
N MET A 213 -11.66 -5.98 33.81
CA MET A 213 -10.84 -6.35 32.65
C MET A 213 -11.60 -7.23 31.65
N ILE A 214 -12.57 -8.04 32.10
CA ILE A 214 -13.49 -8.77 31.21
C ILE A 214 -14.40 -7.81 30.45
N ALA A 215 -14.87 -6.71 31.04
CA ALA A 215 -15.64 -5.71 30.29
C ALA A 215 -14.80 -5.02 29.20
N LEU A 216 -13.51 -4.75 29.47
CA LEU A 216 -12.57 -4.25 28.45
C LEU A 216 -12.17 -5.33 27.42
N LEU A 217 -12.06 -6.60 27.82
CA LEU A 217 -11.75 -7.72 26.92
C LEU A 217 -12.94 -8.12 26.05
N VAL A 218 -14.17 -7.99 26.53
CA VAL A 218 -15.40 -8.17 25.73
C VAL A 218 -15.55 -7.03 24.72
N SER A 219 -15.02 -5.82 24.99
CA SER A 219 -14.89 -4.78 23.96
C SER A 219 -13.73 -4.99 22.97
N CYS A 220 -12.82 -5.93 23.25
CA CYS A 220 -11.63 -6.20 22.44
C CYS A 220 -11.64 -7.59 21.76
N GLN A 221 -12.79 -8.27 21.75
CA GLN A 221 -13.03 -9.48 20.96
C GLN A 221 -14.34 -9.40 20.17
N LYS A 222 -14.35 -8.50 19.18
CA LYS A 222 -14.98 -8.85 17.91
C LYS A 222 -13.85 -9.24 16.97
N GLN A 223 -13.59 -10.54 16.92
CA GLN A 223 -12.96 -11.16 15.76
C GLN A 223 -13.91 -10.85 14.59
N GLU A 224 -13.67 -9.76 13.84
CA GLU A 224 -14.45 -9.45 12.65
C GLU A 224 -14.20 -10.60 11.66
N LYS A 225 -15.09 -11.59 11.68
CA LYS A 225 -15.20 -12.61 10.63
C LYS A 225 -15.21 -11.87 9.30
N ARG A 226 -14.28 -12.26 8.41
CA ARG A 226 -14.23 -11.82 7.01
C ARG A 226 -15.66 -11.87 6.43
N ALA A 227 -16.20 -10.72 6.10
CA ALA A 227 -17.53 -10.62 5.50
C ALA A 227 -17.34 -10.39 4.01
N TYR A 228 -17.18 -11.47 3.24
CA TYR A 228 -17.31 -11.39 1.79
C TYR A 228 -18.77 -11.65 1.42
N ARG A 229 -19.21 -11.08 0.30
CA ARG A 229 -20.51 -11.37 -0.26
C ARG A 229 -20.39 -11.58 -1.76
N GLU A 230 -20.86 -12.74 -2.19
CA GLU A 230 -21.11 -13.01 -3.60
C GLU A 230 -22.43 -12.35 -3.99
N LEU A 231 -22.34 -11.38 -4.91
CA LEU A 231 -23.47 -10.55 -5.33
C LEU A 231 -24.11 -11.09 -6.60
N ILE A 232 -23.33 -11.81 -7.42
CA ILE A 232 -23.80 -12.52 -8.62
C ILE A 232 -23.11 -13.88 -8.62
N THR A 233 -23.90 -14.94 -8.45
CA THR A 233 -23.48 -16.35 -8.42
C THR A 233 -23.74 -17.06 -9.76
N GLU A 234 -24.60 -16.49 -10.61
CA GLU A 234 -25.00 -17.06 -11.90
C GLU A 234 -24.76 -16.05 -13.02
N PRO A 235 -24.35 -16.48 -14.23
CA PRO A 235 -24.15 -15.59 -15.36
C PRO A 235 -25.38 -14.73 -15.68
N VAL A 236 -25.18 -13.42 -15.63
CA VAL A 236 -26.17 -12.40 -15.98
C VAL A 236 -25.76 -11.74 -17.29
N LYS A 237 -26.61 -11.83 -18.29
CA LYS A 237 -26.49 -11.00 -19.49
C LYS A 237 -26.96 -9.58 -19.18
N ILE A 238 -26.14 -8.58 -19.48
CA ILE A 238 -26.47 -7.16 -19.39
C ILE A 238 -26.42 -6.58 -20.81
N ASN A 239 -27.53 -6.01 -21.28
CA ASN A 239 -27.58 -5.27 -22.53
C ASN A 239 -27.24 -3.78 -22.29
N TYR A 240 -27.09 -3.03 -23.39
CA TYR A 240 -26.64 -1.63 -23.40
C TYR A 240 -27.37 -0.70 -22.42
N ASP A 241 -28.69 -0.83 -22.31
CA ASP A 241 -29.55 -0.01 -21.43
C ASP A 241 -29.91 -0.71 -20.12
N ASP A 242 -29.42 -1.93 -19.91
CA ASP A 242 -29.70 -2.69 -18.71
C ASP A 242 -28.81 -2.23 -17.55
N ARG A 243 -29.40 -2.26 -16.36
CA ARG A 243 -28.65 -2.09 -15.11
C ARG A 243 -29.10 -3.07 -14.06
N ARG A 244 -28.12 -3.57 -13.31
CA ARG A 244 -28.34 -4.29 -12.07
C ARG A 244 -28.10 -3.31 -10.92
N VAL A 245 -29.05 -3.26 -9.98
CA VAL A 245 -28.97 -2.42 -8.78
C VAL A 245 -28.89 -3.34 -7.57
N ILE A 246 -27.82 -3.20 -6.80
CA ILE A 246 -27.59 -3.94 -5.57
C ILE A 246 -27.73 -2.96 -4.41
N SER A 247 -28.74 -3.17 -3.57
CA SER A 247 -29.05 -2.29 -2.44
C SER A 247 -27.86 -2.19 -1.48
N HIS A 248 -27.59 -1.00 -0.95
CA HIS A 248 -26.52 -0.83 0.04
C HIS A 248 -26.70 -1.70 1.28
N SER A 249 -27.95 -1.94 1.71
CA SER A 249 -28.27 -2.80 2.84
C SER A 249 -27.80 -4.26 2.71
N VAL A 250 -27.55 -4.72 1.47
CA VAL A 250 -26.99 -6.04 1.23
C VAL A 250 -25.47 -6.00 1.00
N LEU A 251 -24.88 -4.82 0.85
CA LEU A 251 -23.43 -4.70 0.81
C LEU A 251 -22.88 -4.78 2.23
N PRO A 252 -21.69 -5.36 2.44
CA PRO A 252 -21.08 -5.34 3.76
C PRO A 252 -20.66 -3.91 4.14
N VAL A 253 -20.49 -3.62 5.42
CA VAL A 253 -20.12 -2.28 5.90
C VAL A 253 -18.66 -2.00 5.58
N VAL A 254 -18.39 -0.89 4.88
CA VAL A 254 -17.04 -0.39 4.59
C VAL A 254 -16.61 0.56 5.70
N LYS A 255 -15.47 0.28 6.35
CA LYS A 255 -14.82 1.22 7.27
C LYS A 255 -13.58 1.83 6.65
N ASP A 256 -12.66 0.97 6.21
CA ASP A 256 -11.34 1.40 5.77
C ASP A 256 -11.04 0.99 4.31
N GLU A 257 -11.62 -0.11 3.83
CA GLU A 257 -11.17 -0.78 2.61
C GLU A 257 -12.27 -1.51 1.85
N LEU A 258 -12.07 -1.61 0.54
CA LEU A 258 -13.02 -2.21 -0.37
C LEU A 258 -12.30 -2.94 -1.51
N SER A 259 -12.64 -4.21 -1.73
CA SER A 259 -12.28 -4.96 -2.93
C SER A 259 -13.53 -5.36 -3.72
N ILE A 260 -13.48 -5.23 -5.05
CA ILE A 260 -14.57 -5.60 -5.96
C ILE A 260 -14.04 -6.44 -7.11
N THR A 261 -14.38 -7.73 -7.10
CA THR A 261 -14.10 -8.71 -8.16
C THR A 261 -15.28 -8.86 -9.12
N LEU A 262 -15.04 -8.88 -10.43
CA LEU A 262 -16.08 -8.94 -11.49
C LEU A 262 -15.69 -9.82 -12.71
N LYS A 263 -16.16 -11.06 -12.83
CA LYS A 263 -15.86 -11.84 -14.05
C LYS A 263 -16.78 -11.43 -15.20
N ILE A 264 -16.27 -10.71 -16.20
CA ILE A 264 -17.08 -10.13 -17.29
C ILE A 264 -16.57 -10.57 -18.66
N LYS A 265 -17.44 -11.21 -19.46
CA LYS A 265 -17.23 -11.46 -20.88
C LYS A 265 -17.97 -10.40 -21.69
N LEU A 266 -17.22 -9.51 -22.35
CA LEU A 266 -17.79 -8.47 -23.21
C LEU A 266 -18.17 -9.06 -24.57
N SER A 267 -19.39 -8.80 -25.03
CA SER A 267 -19.86 -9.23 -26.36
C SER A 267 -19.79 -8.11 -27.39
N ASN A 268 -19.88 -6.85 -26.95
CA ASN A 268 -19.68 -5.68 -27.80
C ASN A 268 -19.12 -4.53 -26.95
N LEU A 269 -18.27 -3.69 -27.56
CA LEU A 269 -17.82 -2.44 -26.94
C LEU A 269 -18.89 -1.37 -27.23
N CYS A 270 -19.17 -0.47 -26.27
CA CYS A 270 -20.11 0.62 -26.54
C CYS A 270 -19.56 1.52 -27.66
N SER A 271 -20.43 2.19 -28.41
CA SER A 271 -20.06 3.14 -29.46
C SER A 271 -19.48 4.45 -28.92
N ASP A 272 -19.73 4.75 -27.64
CA ASP A 272 -19.29 5.98 -26.97
C ASP A 272 -17.88 5.82 -26.42
N ASP A 273 -17.16 6.92 -26.19
CA ASP A 273 -15.76 6.90 -25.72
C ASP A 273 -15.56 6.07 -24.44
N PHE A 274 -16.55 6.01 -23.55
CA PHE A 274 -16.48 5.25 -22.31
C PHE A 274 -17.80 4.55 -21.98
N CYS A 275 -17.71 3.32 -21.48
CA CYS A 275 -18.82 2.55 -20.94
C CYS A 275 -18.62 2.32 -19.44
N ARG A 276 -19.70 2.37 -18.65
CA ARG A 276 -19.64 2.02 -17.23
C ARG A 276 -19.71 0.51 -17.04
N VAL A 277 -18.75 -0.03 -16.29
CA VAL A 277 -18.78 -1.42 -15.82
C VAL A 277 -19.59 -1.49 -14.52
N PHE A 278 -19.18 -0.71 -13.51
CA PHE A 278 -19.94 -0.51 -12.29
C PHE A 278 -19.67 0.88 -11.70
N TYR A 279 -20.56 1.33 -10.83
CA TYR A 279 -20.37 2.51 -10.00
C TYR A 279 -21.21 2.41 -8.73
N LYS A 280 -20.77 3.05 -7.65
CA LYS A 280 -21.50 3.02 -6.37
C LYS A 280 -22.00 4.41 -5.98
N GLY A 281 -23.30 4.49 -5.70
CA GLY A 281 -23.99 5.71 -5.28
C GLY A 281 -23.96 6.86 -6.29
N ASP A 282 -24.46 8.01 -5.86
CA ASP A 282 -24.54 9.22 -6.70
C ASP A 282 -23.19 9.89 -6.92
N ASP A 283 -22.26 9.72 -5.99
CA ASP A 283 -20.87 10.18 -6.11
C ASP A 283 -20.03 9.29 -7.03
N GLU A 284 -20.62 8.22 -7.55
CA GLU A 284 -20.00 7.20 -8.41
C GLU A 284 -18.64 6.71 -7.89
N THR A 285 -18.55 6.36 -6.61
CA THR A 285 -17.29 5.91 -6.03
C THR A 285 -17.42 4.68 -5.13
N PRO A 286 -16.62 3.62 -5.37
CA PRO A 286 -15.75 3.44 -6.54
C PRO A 286 -16.56 3.28 -7.85
N LYS A 287 -15.91 3.53 -8.98
CA LYS A 287 -16.41 3.17 -10.31
C LYS A 287 -15.32 2.57 -11.18
N LEU A 288 -15.73 1.76 -12.13
CA LEU A 288 -14.87 1.22 -13.18
C LEU A 288 -15.48 1.56 -14.52
N LEU A 289 -14.70 2.23 -15.36
CA LEU A 289 -15.07 2.54 -16.74
C LEU A 289 -14.24 1.67 -17.69
N LEU A 290 -14.77 1.47 -18.88
CA LEU A 290 -14.09 0.83 -20.00
C LEU A 290 -14.09 1.81 -21.17
N LYS A 291 -12.92 2.17 -21.69
CA LYS A 291 -12.79 2.98 -22.89
C LYS A 291 -13.01 2.11 -24.12
N SER A 292 -13.95 2.48 -24.98
CA SER A 292 -14.35 1.64 -26.12
C SER A 292 -13.29 1.57 -27.22
N SER A 293 -12.60 2.67 -27.48
CA SER A 293 -11.64 2.79 -28.60
C SER A 293 -10.44 1.84 -28.50
N ASN A 294 -10.04 1.45 -27.30
CA ASN A 294 -8.84 0.64 -27.07
C ASN A 294 -9.00 -0.39 -25.93
N SER A 295 -10.23 -0.61 -25.44
CA SER A 295 -10.52 -1.52 -24.31
C SER A 295 -9.76 -1.18 -23.02
N THR A 296 -9.37 0.08 -22.81
CA THR A 296 -8.69 0.53 -21.59
C THR A 296 -9.62 0.45 -20.40
N LEU A 297 -9.14 -0.11 -19.29
CA LEU A 297 -9.87 -0.09 -18.03
C LEU A 297 -9.49 1.15 -17.23
N CYS A 298 -10.49 1.83 -16.69
CA CYS A 298 -10.33 3.11 -16.02
C CYS A 298 -10.98 3.03 -14.64
N PRO A 299 -10.32 2.40 -13.64
CA PRO A 299 -10.77 2.50 -12.27
C PRO A 299 -10.69 3.94 -11.78
N ARG A 300 -11.73 4.40 -11.09
CA ARG A 300 -11.89 5.77 -10.63
C ARG A 300 -12.53 5.84 -9.25
N LEU A 301 -12.15 6.89 -8.52
CA LEU A 301 -12.61 7.22 -7.19
C LEU A 301 -12.90 8.72 -7.08
N SER A 302 -13.81 9.07 -6.18
CA SER A 302 -14.08 10.45 -5.80
C SER A 302 -13.33 10.76 -4.50
N ILE A 303 -12.54 11.83 -4.53
CA ILE A 303 -11.78 12.36 -3.40
C ILE A 303 -12.28 13.77 -3.02
N THR A 304 -11.72 14.36 -1.95
CA THR A 304 -12.10 15.68 -1.40
C THR A 304 -12.29 16.78 -2.46
N ASP A 305 -11.52 16.79 -3.54
CA ASP A 305 -11.47 17.87 -4.54
C ASP A 305 -11.64 17.38 -6.00
N ASN A 306 -11.83 16.07 -6.23
CA ASN A 306 -11.92 15.51 -7.58
C ASN A 306 -12.79 14.24 -7.61
N SER A 307 -13.82 14.20 -8.46
CA SER A 307 -14.75 13.07 -8.60
C SER A 307 -14.32 11.99 -9.61
N ASN A 308 -13.11 12.11 -10.17
CA ASN A 308 -12.62 11.25 -11.24
C ASN A 308 -11.11 10.94 -11.10
N THR A 309 -10.65 10.68 -9.89
CA THR A 309 -9.25 10.33 -9.61
C THR A 309 -9.00 8.84 -9.85
N GLY A 310 -7.93 8.48 -10.56
CA GLY A 310 -7.57 7.08 -10.80
C GLY A 310 -6.49 6.91 -11.87
N ILE A 311 -6.51 5.77 -12.57
CA ILE A 311 -5.51 5.38 -13.58
C ILE A 311 -6.18 4.83 -14.84
N ASP A 312 -5.60 5.12 -16.00
CA ASP A 312 -5.95 4.47 -17.27
C ASP A 312 -5.04 3.29 -17.51
N ILE A 313 -5.64 2.14 -17.80
CA ILE A 313 -4.96 0.86 -17.88
C ILE A 313 -5.15 0.27 -19.28
N ASP A 314 -4.13 0.39 -20.11
CA ASP A 314 -4.12 -0.09 -21.50
C ASP A 314 -3.70 -1.57 -21.59
N GLY A 315 -4.14 -2.28 -22.64
CA GLY A 315 -3.48 -3.52 -23.09
C GLY A 315 -3.65 -4.74 -22.17
N TYR A 316 -4.86 -4.96 -21.63
CA TYR A 316 -5.13 -6.06 -20.71
C TYR A 316 -5.01 -7.47 -21.34
N ASP A 317 -4.04 -8.27 -20.87
CA ASP A 317 -3.76 -9.66 -21.29
C ASP A 317 -4.01 -10.73 -20.20
N GLY A 318 -4.55 -10.35 -19.04
CA GLY A 318 -4.76 -11.28 -17.92
C GLY A 318 -3.67 -11.25 -16.85
N LYS A 319 -3.08 -10.10 -16.55
CA LYS A 319 -2.05 -9.90 -15.50
C LYS A 319 -2.24 -8.57 -14.76
N TRP A 320 -1.46 -8.31 -13.70
CA TRP A 320 -1.49 -7.04 -12.94
C TRP A 320 -1.16 -5.80 -13.77
N VAL A 321 -2.16 -5.04 -14.17
CA VAL A 321 -1.99 -4.05 -15.23
C VAL A 321 -1.79 -2.60 -14.76
N GLY A 322 -1.95 -2.30 -13.47
CA GLY A 322 -1.63 -0.95 -12.98
C GLY A 322 -1.99 -0.68 -11.52
N SER A 323 -1.45 0.42 -11.00
CA SER A 323 -1.71 0.89 -9.63
C SER A 323 -1.81 2.40 -9.54
N PHE A 324 -2.58 2.89 -8.57
CA PHE A 324 -2.70 4.30 -8.28
C PHE A 324 -2.58 4.54 -6.78
N SER A 325 -1.84 5.57 -6.39
CA SER A 325 -1.68 6.01 -5.00
C SER A 325 -1.99 7.50 -4.89
N LEU A 326 -2.76 7.89 -3.88
CA LEU A 326 -2.99 9.29 -3.56
C LEU A 326 -1.69 9.92 -3.07
N LYS A 327 -1.37 11.11 -3.57
CA LYS A 327 -0.10 11.79 -3.27
C LYS A 327 -0.16 12.56 -1.95
N ASN A 328 -1.34 13.04 -1.53
CA ASN A 328 -1.50 13.83 -0.31
C ASN A 328 -2.65 13.29 0.54
N ILE A 329 -2.39 12.27 1.35
CA ILE A 329 -3.43 11.62 2.16
C ILE A 329 -3.90 12.44 3.37
N GLN A 330 -3.29 13.61 3.64
CA GLN A 330 -3.75 14.50 4.72
C GLN A 330 -4.92 15.38 4.28
N SER A 331 -4.93 15.82 3.02
CA SER A 331 -6.00 16.66 2.45
C SER A 331 -6.97 15.88 1.56
N GLN A 332 -6.54 14.73 1.03
CA GLN A 332 -7.35 13.89 0.15
C GLN A 332 -7.84 12.65 0.89
N SER A 333 -9.16 12.54 1.05
CA SER A 333 -9.83 11.33 1.52
C SER A 333 -10.73 10.77 0.42
N ILE A 334 -10.85 9.44 0.38
CA ILE A 334 -11.83 8.77 -0.49
C ILE A 334 -13.21 9.02 0.12
N ARG A 335 -14.16 9.49 -0.69
CA ARG A 335 -15.53 9.72 -0.25
C ARG A 335 -16.34 8.43 -0.31
N PHE A 336 -16.35 7.62 0.73
CA PHE A 336 -17.28 6.48 0.74
C PHE A 336 -18.73 6.99 0.79
N ASN A 337 -19.61 6.38 -0.01
CA ASN A 337 -21.04 6.67 0.00
C ASN A 337 -21.83 5.44 0.44
N ASP A 338 -23.05 5.65 0.92
CA ASP A 338 -23.99 4.59 1.30
C ASP A 338 -25.02 4.30 0.20
N GLY A 339 -24.71 4.72 -1.03
CA GLY A 339 -25.58 4.46 -2.18
C GLY A 339 -25.52 3.01 -2.66
N PRO A 340 -26.49 2.56 -3.47
CA PRO A 340 -26.46 1.23 -4.06
C PRO A 340 -25.28 1.05 -5.03
N LEU A 341 -24.88 -0.21 -5.25
CA LEU A 341 -23.93 -0.58 -6.30
C LEU A 341 -24.70 -0.82 -7.59
N TYR A 342 -24.32 -0.12 -8.64
CA TYR A 342 -24.88 -0.26 -9.98
C TYR A 342 -23.88 -0.99 -10.87
N ILE A 343 -24.36 -1.91 -11.68
CA ILE A 343 -23.58 -2.61 -12.70
C ILE A 343 -24.29 -2.41 -14.04
N GLY A 344 -23.55 -1.91 -15.05
CA GLY A 344 -24.10 -1.53 -16.35
C GLY A 344 -24.54 -0.05 -16.44
N TYR A 345 -25.66 0.19 -17.10
CA TYR A 345 -26.11 1.53 -17.53
C TYR A 345 -26.36 2.52 -16.38
N ASN A 346 -25.99 3.79 -16.60
CA ASN A 346 -26.36 4.91 -15.72
C ASN A 346 -27.33 5.86 -16.44
N PRO A 347 -28.53 6.11 -15.89
CA PRO A 347 -29.48 7.08 -16.45
C PRO A 347 -28.98 8.54 -16.46
N LYS A 348 -27.87 8.85 -15.78
CA LYS A 348 -27.20 10.17 -15.81
C LYS A 348 -26.25 10.36 -17.01
N GLY A 349 -26.32 9.48 -18.02
CA GLY A 349 -25.92 9.84 -19.38
C GLY A 349 -24.63 9.21 -19.94
N TRP A 350 -24.09 8.12 -19.38
CA TRP A 350 -23.12 7.31 -20.15
C TRP A 350 -23.60 5.87 -20.23
N PRO A 351 -23.37 5.20 -21.36
CA PRO A 351 -23.92 3.87 -21.60
C PRO A 351 -23.29 2.79 -20.72
N GLY A 352 -24.03 1.70 -20.58
CA GLY A 352 -23.54 0.48 -19.93
C GLY A 352 -22.69 -0.38 -20.86
N ILE A 353 -21.97 -1.33 -20.29
CA ILE A 353 -21.37 -2.43 -21.06
C ILE A 353 -22.45 -3.37 -21.60
N THR A 354 -22.17 -4.02 -22.74
CA THR A 354 -22.95 -5.15 -23.25
C THR A 354 -22.14 -6.44 -23.13
N GLY A 355 -22.64 -7.42 -22.37
CA GLY A 355 -21.93 -8.68 -22.17
C GLY A 355 -22.53 -9.59 -21.10
N ASP A 356 -21.85 -10.72 -20.86
CA ASP A 356 -22.20 -11.68 -19.82
C ASP A 356 -21.32 -11.46 -18.59
N ILE A 357 -21.93 -11.16 -17.45
CA ILE A 357 -21.28 -11.05 -16.15
C ILE A 357 -21.46 -12.37 -15.42
N ARG A 358 -20.38 -13.12 -15.23
CA ARG A 358 -20.41 -14.48 -14.68
C ARG A 358 -20.32 -14.53 -13.16
N GLU A 359 -19.63 -13.56 -12.54
CA GLU A 359 -19.37 -13.59 -11.11
C GLU A 359 -19.10 -12.17 -10.60
N VAL A 360 -19.67 -11.80 -9.45
CA VAL A 360 -19.33 -10.55 -8.77
C VAL A 360 -19.15 -10.84 -7.29
N LEU A 361 -17.92 -10.70 -6.82
CA LEU A 361 -17.53 -10.90 -5.42
C LEU A 361 -17.11 -9.55 -4.84
N MET A 362 -17.61 -9.23 -3.65
CA MET A 362 -17.18 -8.07 -2.88
C MET A 362 -16.60 -8.56 -1.56
N ASP A 363 -15.33 -8.24 -1.30
CA ASP A 363 -14.61 -8.68 -0.10
C ASP A 363 -14.07 -7.49 0.69
N TYR A 364 -14.01 -7.67 2.00
CA TYR A 364 -13.51 -6.69 2.96
C TYR A 364 -12.20 -7.20 3.53
N LEU A 365 -11.13 -6.51 3.16
CA LEU A 365 -9.81 -6.73 3.69
C LEU A 365 -9.45 -5.65 4.70
N VAL A 366 -8.45 -5.97 5.52
CA VAL A 366 -7.62 -4.97 6.19
C VAL A 366 -6.21 -5.10 5.57
N ARG A 367 -6.01 -4.61 4.34
CA ARG A 367 -5.00 -3.65 3.84
C ARG A 367 -5.06 -3.54 2.30
N PHE A 368 -5.40 -2.34 1.79
CA PHE A 368 -5.28 -1.79 0.42
C PHE A 368 -6.39 -2.07 -0.62
N LEU A 369 -6.65 -1.04 -1.43
CA LEU A 369 -7.29 -1.15 -2.75
C LEU A 369 -6.23 -1.57 -3.78
N LEU A 370 -6.26 -2.83 -4.21
CA LEU A 370 -5.57 -3.33 -5.40
C LEU A 370 -6.62 -3.61 -6.48
N ILE A 371 -6.28 -3.50 -7.76
CA ILE A 371 -7.14 -3.92 -8.88
C ILE A 371 -6.27 -4.82 -9.75
N ASP A 372 -6.55 -6.12 -9.74
CA ASP A 372 -5.92 -7.13 -10.59
C ASP A 372 -7.00 -8.04 -11.23
N ILE A 373 -6.71 -8.69 -12.35
CA ILE A 373 -7.69 -9.20 -13.31
C ILE A 373 -7.06 -10.47 -13.99
N HIS A 374 -7.63 -11.68 -13.81
CA HIS A 374 -7.08 -12.96 -14.34
C HIS A 374 -8.17 -13.92 -14.89
N THR A 375 -7.84 -14.74 -15.91
CA THR A 375 -8.68 -15.83 -16.51
C THR A 375 -8.03 -17.22 -16.43
N PHE A 376 -8.81 -18.27 -16.14
CA PHE A 376 -8.44 -19.68 -16.36
C PHE A 376 -8.67 -20.09 -17.82
N ALA A 377 -7.73 -20.86 -18.38
CA ALA A 377 -7.85 -21.41 -19.73
C ALA A 377 -8.72 -22.68 -19.75
N SER A 378 -9.81 -22.66 -20.51
CA SER A 378 -10.21 -23.84 -21.29
C SER A 378 -10.91 -23.42 -22.59
N ASN A 379 -10.14 -23.55 -23.67
CA ASN A 379 -10.52 -23.80 -25.06
C ASN A 379 -11.71 -23.02 -25.66
N HIS A 380 -11.32 -22.07 -26.51
CA HIS A 380 -12.07 -21.37 -27.57
C HIS A 380 -13.17 -20.37 -27.13
N LEU A 381 -13.01 -19.13 -27.62
CA LEU A 381 -13.89 -17.94 -27.50
C LEU A 381 -13.81 -17.14 -26.18
N SER A 382 -12.80 -16.28 -26.12
CA SER A 382 -12.58 -15.11 -25.22
C SER A 382 -13.63 -14.90 -24.12
N SER A 383 -13.50 -15.63 -23.01
CA SER A 383 -14.02 -15.17 -21.72
C SER A 383 -13.02 -14.15 -21.14
N ARG A 384 -13.50 -12.98 -20.73
CA ARG A 384 -12.74 -12.04 -19.91
C ARG A 384 -13.23 -12.18 -18.46
N THR A 385 -12.36 -11.98 -17.49
CA THR A 385 -12.61 -12.31 -16.09
C THR A 385 -11.85 -11.28 -15.26
N ILE A 386 -12.55 -10.36 -14.58
CA ILE A 386 -11.95 -9.37 -13.67
C ILE A 386 -12.04 -9.95 -12.26
N THR A 387 -10.90 -10.18 -11.62
CA THR A 387 -10.83 -10.84 -10.32
C THR A 387 -9.91 -10.04 -9.43
N VAL A 388 -10.49 -9.08 -8.71
CA VAL A 388 -9.79 -8.27 -7.72
C VAL A 388 -9.64 -9.07 -6.42
N PHE A 389 -8.55 -9.83 -6.33
CA PHE A 389 -8.13 -10.45 -5.08
C PHE A 389 -6.63 -10.29 -4.80
N ARG A 390 -6.38 -10.23 -3.50
CA ARG A 390 -5.14 -10.39 -2.73
C ARG A 390 -4.44 -11.72 -3.00
N GLU A 391 -3.13 -11.80 -2.78
CA GLU A 391 -2.54 -13.01 -2.19
C GLU A 391 -1.42 -12.74 -1.17
N PHE A 392 -1.21 -13.74 -0.30
CA PHE A 392 -0.56 -13.73 1.01
C PHE A 392 0.89 -14.25 0.96
N SER A 393 1.69 -13.82 1.96
CA SER A 393 2.24 -14.72 3.00
C SER A 393 2.72 -13.91 4.19
#